data_AF-A0AAQ3SL69-F1
#
_entry.id   AF-A0AAQ3SL69-F1
#
_cell.length_a   1.000
_cell.length_b   1.000
_cell.length_c   1.000
_cell.angle_alpha   90.00
_cell.angle_beta   90.00
_cell.angle_gamma   90.00
#
_symmetry.space_group_name_H-M   'P 1'
#
loop_
_entity.id
_entity.type
_entity.pdbx_description
1 polymer ?
#
loop_
_entity_poly.entity_id
_entity_poly.type
_entity_poly.pdbx_seq_one_letter_code
_entity_poly.pdbx_strand_id
1 'polypeptide(L)'
;MMTPFIEQHIGIIRAENPDRSDSWVMKEHKHRFTSWLTDLNILEGTTAAEVTLKRLASDPSSRVTTWQAYDINGQTFYTAANDQKSVCKNSGVRIDAIEGTLDLKVT
;
A
#
# COMPACT_ATOMS: atom_id res chain seq x y z
N MET A 1 -17.98 -3.64 -3.44
CA MET A 1 -17.52 -4.87 -2.77
C MET A 1 -17.22 -4.65 -1.29
N MET A 2 -16.40 -3.66 -0.92
CA MET A 2 -16.05 -3.39 0.49
C MET A 2 -17.08 -2.57 1.28
N THR A 3 -17.93 -1.81 0.59
CA THR A 3 -18.98 -0.96 1.16
C THR A 3 -19.78 -1.60 2.31
N PRO A 4 -20.33 -2.83 2.18
CA PRO A 4 -21.10 -3.44 3.28
C PRO A 4 -20.27 -3.65 4.55
N PHE A 5 -18.99 -4.01 4.43
CA PHE A 5 -18.10 -4.19 5.59
C PHE A 5 -17.76 -2.86 6.26
N ILE A 6 -17.61 -1.80 5.46
CA ILE A 6 -17.37 -0.44 5.96
C ILE A 6 -18.59 0.04 6.76
N GLU A 7 -19.79 -0.09 6.18
CA GLU A 7 -21.05 0.29 6.82
C GLU A 7 -21.31 -0.51 8.10
N GLN A 8 -21.07 -1.83 8.06
CA GLN A 8 -21.20 -2.69 9.22
C GLN A 8 -20.24 -2.26 10.34
N HIS A 9 -18.96 -2.02 10.04
CA HIS A 9 -17.99 -1.62 11.07
C HIS A 9 -18.31 -0.24 11.65
N ILE A 10 -18.72 0.73 10.82
CA ILE A 10 -19.19 2.04 11.30
C ILE A 10 -20.41 1.88 12.22
N GLY A 11 -21.35 1.01 11.87
CA GLY A 11 -22.53 0.71 12.69
C GLY A 11 -22.16 0.14 14.06
N ILE A 12 -21.20 -0.80 14.12
CA ILE A 12 -20.68 -1.36 15.37
C ILE A 12 -20.07 -0.26 16.24
N ILE A 13 -19.19 0.58 15.68
CA ILE A 13 -18.52 1.65 16.43
C ILE A 13 -19.54 2.64 16.99
N ARG A 14 -20.58 2.99 16.21
CA ARG A 14 -21.66 3.87 16.65
C ARG A 14 -22.49 3.25 17.78
N ALA A 15 -22.78 1.96 17.71
CA ALA A 15 -23.50 1.25 18.76
C ALA A 15 -22.69 1.17 20.06
N GLU A 16 -21.38 0.96 19.97
CA GLU A 16 -20.46 0.98 21.11
C GLU A 16 -20.28 2.40 21.71
N ASN A 17 -20.46 3.45 20.90
CA ASN A 17 -20.11 4.83 21.26
C ASN A 17 -21.18 5.84 20.79
N PRO A 18 -22.39 5.85 21.39
CA PRO A 18 -23.51 6.67 20.92
C PRO A 18 -23.27 8.19 21.03
N ASP A 19 -22.46 8.64 21.99
CA ASP A 19 -22.22 10.06 22.26
C ASP A 19 -21.04 10.65 21.46
N ARG A 20 -20.38 9.86 20.60
CA ARG A 20 -19.20 10.30 19.85
C ARG A 20 -19.59 10.96 18.53
N SER A 21 -18.81 11.97 18.15
CA SER A 21 -19.00 12.65 16.87
C SER A 21 -18.60 11.78 15.68
N ASP A 22 -19.16 12.06 14.51
CA ASP A 22 -18.83 11.34 13.27
C ASP A 22 -17.33 11.37 12.92
N SER A 23 -16.64 12.48 13.22
CA SER A 23 -15.19 12.59 13.03
C SER A 23 -14.43 11.59 13.90
N TRP A 24 -14.86 11.42 15.16
CA TRP A 24 -14.27 10.45 16.07
C TRP A 24 -14.57 9.02 15.59
N VAL A 25 -15.81 8.72 15.20
CA VAL A 25 -16.21 7.40 14.66
C VAL A 25 -15.37 7.05 13.43
N MET A 26 -15.15 7.99 12.51
CA MET A 26 -14.34 7.76 11.31
C MET A 26 -12.86 7.55 11.65
N LYS A 27 -12.34 8.26 12.66
CA LYS A 27 -10.97 8.04 13.15
C LYS A 27 -10.82 6.65 13.76
N GLU A 28 -11.77 6.24 14.57
CA GLU A 28 -11.79 4.93 15.22
C GLU A 28 -11.96 3.80 14.20
N HIS A 29 -12.83 4.00 13.21
CA HIS A 29 -12.98 3.10 12.07
C HIS A 29 -11.62 2.89 11.37
N LYS A 30 -10.94 3.97 10.97
CA LYS A 30 -9.62 3.87 10.32
C LYS A 30 -8.58 3.16 11.19
N HIS A 31 -8.65 3.33 12.51
CA HIS A 31 -7.72 2.71 13.43
C HIS A 31 -7.94 1.19 13.56
N ARG A 32 -9.20 0.76 13.68
CA ARG A 32 -9.56 -0.64 13.99
C ARG A 32 -9.91 -1.49 12.77
N PHE A 33 -10.23 -0.87 11.63
CA PHE A 33 -10.89 -1.57 10.51
C PHE A 33 -10.09 -2.75 9.97
N THR A 34 -8.77 -2.61 9.80
CA THR A 34 -7.94 -3.71 9.26
C THR A 34 -7.96 -4.93 10.19
N SER A 35 -7.74 -4.73 11.50
CA SER A 35 -7.78 -5.81 12.49
C SER A 35 -9.18 -6.43 12.60
N TRP A 36 -10.22 -5.60 12.60
CA TRP A 36 -11.60 -6.10 12.62
C TRP A 36 -11.91 -6.93 11.38
N LEU A 37 -11.45 -6.50 10.20
CA LEU A 37 -11.68 -7.19 8.93
C LEU A 37 -10.95 -8.53 8.86
N THR A 38 -9.71 -8.61 9.38
CA THR A 38 -8.96 -9.87 9.48
C THR A 38 -9.64 -10.85 10.45
N ASP A 39 -10.17 -10.35 11.57
CA ASP A 39 -10.83 -11.16 12.60
C ASP A 39 -12.14 -11.80 12.12
N LEU A 40 -12.79 -11.24 11.09
CA LEU A 40 -13.98 -11.85 10.48
C LEU A 40 -13.71 -13.22 9.84
N ASN A 41 -12.44 -13.57 9.62
CA ASN A 41 -12.01 -14.84 9.05
C ASN A 41 -12.84 -15.25 7.81
N ILE A 42 -13.00 -14.30 6.89
CA ILE A 42 -13.81 -14.46 5.68
C ILE A 42 -13.38 -15.75 4.95
N LEU A 43 -14.32 -16.62 4.59
CA LEU A 43 -14.00 -17.84 3.85
C LEU A 43 -13.60 -17.47 2.41
N GLU A 44 -12.66 -18.21 1.83
CA GLU A 44 -12.36 -18.04 0.41
C GLU A 44 -13.55 -18.55 -0.41
N GLY A 45 -14.19 -17.65 -1.17
CA GLY A 45 -15.26 -18.00 -2.08
C GLY A 45 -14.75 -18.41 -3.45
N THR A 46 -15.66 -18.85 -4.31
CA THR A 46 -15.34 -19.35 -5.66
C THR A 46 -15.30 -18.25 -6.72
N THR A 47 -15.85 -17.07 -6.43
CA THR A 47 -15.86 -15.95 -7.39
C THR A 47 -14.60 -15.10 -7.27
N ALA A 48 -14.18 -14.47 -8.38
CA ALA A 48 -13.04 -13.57 -8.39
C ALA A 48 -13.18 -12.40 -7.40
N ALA A 49 -14.42 -11.96 -7.17
CA ALA A 49 -14.72 -10.96 -6.16
C ALA A 49 -14.37 -11.51 -4.76
N GLU A 50 -14.94 -12.63 -4.34
CA GLU A 50 -14.70 -13.23 -3.02
C GLU A 50 -13.22 -13.53 -2.75
N VAL A 51 -12.50 -14.03 -3.76
CA VAL A 51 -11.04 -14.22 -3.68
C VAL A 51 -10.33 -12.88 -3.43
N THR A 52 -10.74 -11.82 -4.12
CA THR A 52 -10.17 -10.48 -3.93
C THR A 52 -10.45 -9.95 -2.52
N LEU A 53 -11.67 -10.15 -2.00
CA LEU A 53 -12.03 -9.78 -0.64
C LEU A 53 -11.20 -10.56 0.39
N LYS A 54 -11.00 -11.88 0.20
CA LYS A 54 -10.15 -12.67 1.09
C LYS A 54 -8.73 -12.12 1.13
N ARG A 55 -8.16 -11.78 -0.03
CA ARG A 55 -6.81 -11.18 -0.12
C ARG A 55 -6.73 -9.84 0.60
N LEU A 56 -7.74 -8.98 0.46
CA LEU A 56 -7.80 -7.68 1.14
C LEU A 56 -7.95 -7.81 2.66
N ALA A 57 -8.65 -8.85 3.12
CA ALA A 57 -8.85 -9.15 4.53
C ALA A 57 -7.72 -9.99 5.15
N SER A 58 -6.68 -10.32 4.38
CA SER A 58 -5.53 -11.08 4.86
C SER A 58 -4.38 -10.14 5.20
N ASP A 59 -3.55 -10.52 6.15
CA ASP A 59 -2.33 -9.77 6.46
C ASP A 59 -1.37 -9.71 5.27
N PRO A 60 -0.56 -8.63 5.17
CA PRO A 60 0.53 -8.59 4.21
C PRO A 60 1.44 -9.80 4.35
N SER A 61 1.93 -10.32 3.22
CA SER A 61 2.95 -11.38 3.25
C SER A 61 4.15 -10.94 4.09
N SER A 62 4.46 -11.72 5.13
CA SER A 62 5.67 -11.54 5.94
C SER A 62 6.96 -11.82 5.16
N ARG A 63 6.85 -12.52 4.02
CA ARG A 63 7.95 -12.72 3.08
C ARG A 63 8.05 -11.52 2.17
N VAL A 64 8.97 -10.61 2.50
CA VAL A 64 9.41 -9.53 1.64
C VAL A 64 10.69 -9.96 0.94
N THR A 65 10.70 -9.95 -0.39
CA THR A 65 11.92 -10.18 -1.16
C THR A 65 12.76 -8.90 -1.13
N THR A 66 13.95 -8.98 -0.56
CA THR A 66 14.92 -7.88 -0.57
C THR A 66 16.01 -8.15 -1.60
N TRP A 67 16.26 -7.19 -2.47
CA TRP A 67 17.34 -7.26 -3.47
C TRP A 67 18.51 -6.38 -3.06
N GLN A 68 19.74 -6.81 -3.37
CA GLN A 68 20.95 -6.05 -3.03
C GLN A 68 21.27 -4.96 -4.06
N ALA A 69 20.78 -5.12 -5.29
CA ALA A 69 20.92 -4.18 -6.39
C ALA A 69 19.68 -4.23 -7.29
N TYR A 70 19.42 -3.12 -7.98
CA TYR A 70 18.35 -2.98 -8.96
C TYR A 70 18.95 -2.56 -10.29
N ASP A 71 18.57 -3.25 -11.37
CA ASP A 71 18.86 -2.77 -12.72
C ASP A 71 17.66 -1.93 -13.19
N ILE A 72 17.92 -0.65 -13.48
CA ILE A 72 16.90 0.30 -13.95
C ILE A 72 17.48 1.03 -15.14
N ASN A 73 16.86 0.85 -16.31
CA ASN A 73 17.28 1.47 -17.58
C ASN A 73 18.75 1.16 -17.95
N GLY A 74 19.23 -0.04 -17.67
CA GLY A 74 20.62 -0.45 -17.94
C GLY A 74 21.65 0.12 -16.96
N GLN A 75 21.19 0.79 -15.90
CA GLN A 75 22.04 1.27 -14.82
C GLN A 75 21.77 0.45 -13.55
N THR A 76 22.83 -0.06 -12.93
CA THR A 76 22.75 -0.79 -11.67
C THR A 76 22.82 0.18 -10.48
N PHE A 77 21.82 0.08 -9.59
CA PHE A 77 21.73 0.83 -8.35
C PHE A 77 21.85 -0.13 -7.16
N TYR A 78 22.85 0.08 -6.32
CA TYR A 78 23.04 -0.72 -5.12
C TYR A 78 22.24 -0.15 -3.94
N THR A 79 21.76 -1.05 -3.08
CA THR A 79 21.17 -0.63 -1.80
C THR A 79 22.21 0.01 -0.89
N ALA A 80 21.80 0.90 0.01
CA ALA A 80 22.70 1.61 0.93
C ALA A 80 23.57 0.65 1.76
N ALA A 81 23.01 -0.50 2.16
CA ALA A 81 23.75 -1.53 2.89
C ALA A 81 24.86 -2.21 2.06
N ASN A 82 24.71 -2.23 0.72
CA ASN A 82 25.72 -2.75 -0.20
C ASN A 82 26.72 -1.66 -0.63
N ASP A 83 26.28 -0.42 -0.79
CA ASP A 83 27.12 0.75 -1.05
C ASP A 83 28.17 0.95 0.06
N GLN A 84 27.78 0.78 1.34
CA GLN A 84 28.69 0.85 2.48
C GLN A 84 29.76 -0.26 2.51
N LYS A 85 29.52 -1.39 1.82
CA LYS A 85 30.44 -2.54 1.78
C LYS A 85 31.32 -2.55 0.53
N SER A 86 31.03 -1.69 -0.44
CA SER A 86 31.72 -1.66 -1.73
C SER A 86 32.60 -0.41 -1.86
N VAL A 87 33.67 -0.50 -2.65
CA VAL A 87 34.54 0.64 -2.99
C VAL A 87 33.84 1.61 -3.97
N CYS A 88 32.76 1.16 -4.62
CA CYS A 88 31.97 1.92 -5.55
C CYS A 88 30.95 2.76 -4.77
N LYS A 89 31.30 3.99 -4.41
CA LYS A 89 30.34 4.95 -3.83
C LYS A 89 29.47 5.53 -4.95
N ASN A 90 28.16 5.38 -4.87
CA ASN A 90 27.20 6.10 -5.73
C ASN A 90 27.04 7.59 -5.34
N SER A 91 28.02 8.18 -4.65
CA SER A 91 28.04 9.59 -4.27
C SER A 91 28.35 10.47 -5.48
N GLY A 92 27.36 10.67 -6.35
CA GLY A 92 27.50 11.53 -7.54
C GLY A 92 26.48 11.30 -8.64
N VAL A 93 25.66 10.25 -8.56
CA VAL A 93 24.62 10.00 -9.58
C VAL A 93 23.42 10.93 -9.34
N ARG A 94 23.23 11.90 -10.23
CA ARG A 94 22.04 12.75 -10.32
C ARG A 94 21.28 12.36 -11.60
N ILE A 95 19.99 12.07 -11.47
CA ILE A 95 19.08 11.88 -12.61
C ILE A 95 18.24 13.17 -12.71
N ASP A 96 18.38 13.88 -13.82
CA ASP A 96 17.49 14.98 -14.17
C ASP A 96 16.39 14.45 -15.09
N ALA A 97 15.13 14.61 -14.67
CA ALA A 97 14.00 14.38 -15.55
C ALA A 97 13.85 15.59 -16.47
N ILE A 98 14.17 15.42 -17.75
CA ILE A 98 13.84 16.42 -18.77
C ILE A 98 12.43 16.09 -19.25
N GLU A 99 11.46 16.92 -18.85
CA GLU A 99 10.16 16.92 -19.48
C GLU A 99 10.35 17.40 -20.91
N GLY A 100 10.22 16.49 -21.87
CA GLY A 100 10.28 16.83 -23.29
C GLY A 100 9.05 17.66 -23.65
N THR A 101 9.15 18.98 -23.51
CA THR A 101 8.19 19.88 -24.16
C THR A 101 8.30 19.60 -25.66
N LEU A 102 7.27 18.95 -26.20
CA LEU A 102 7.11 18.77 -27.64
C LEU A 102 6.99 20.17 -28.25
N ASP A 103 8.11 20.72 -28.70
CA ASP A 103 8.14 21.86 -29.62
C ASP A 103 7.61 21.40 -30.98
N LEU A 104 6.28 21.25 -31.07
CA LEU A 104 5.58 21.24 -32.33
C LEU A 104 5.70 22.64 -32.95
N LYS A 105 6.77 22.87 -33.71
CA LYS A 105 6.82 23.94 -34.70
C LYS A 105 5.74 23.65 -35.75
N VAL A 106 4.59 24.30 -35.60
CA VAL A 106 3.64 24.47 -36.69
C VAL A 106 4.32 25.39 -37.72
N THR A 107 4.62 24.84 -38.89
CA THR A 107 4.92 25.62 -40.10
C THR A 107 3.67 25.62 -40.96
#